data_AF-A0A5S3QPN6-F1
#
_entry.id   AF-A0A5S3QPN6-F1
#
_cell.length_a   1.000
_cell.length_b   1.000
_cell.length_c   1.000
_cell.angle_alpha   90.00
_cell.angle_beta   90.00
_cell.angle_gamma   90.00
#
_symmetry.space_group_name_H-M   'P 1'
#
loop_
_entity.id
_entity.type
_entity.pdbx_description
1 polymer ?
#
loop_
_entity_poly.entity_id
_entity_poly.type
_entity_poly.pdbx_seq_one_letter_code
_entity_poly.pdbx_strand_id
1 'polypeptide(L)'
;MLFSFLRNFGILNKVHIERRVKMIVQLKVAQILLDRKMSQKQLCEMTGIRPATINAIVRNNTDKINYKHLAMIMTALEINDFNEIFELVE
;
A
#
# COMPACT_ATOMS: atom_id res chain seq x y z
N MET A 1 -6.44 20.57 -13.68
CA MET A 1 -7.49 19.99 -12.81
C MET A 1 -7.16 18.57 -12.36
N LEU A 2 -6.80 17.65 -13.25
CA LEU A 2 -6.45 16.26 -12.89
C LEU A 2 -5.21 16.15 -11.97
N PHE A 3 -4.19 16.99 -12.18
CA PHE A 3 -2.98 17.02 -11.34
C PHE A 3 -3.23 17.43 -9.88
N SER A 4 -4.17 18.36 -9.65
CA SER A 4 -4.53 18.76 -8.27
C SER A 4 -5.33 17.65 -7.57
N PHE A 5 -6.14 16.91 -8.34
CA PHE A 5 -6.89 15.75 -7.89
C PHE A 5 -5.96 14.63 -7.41
N LEU A 6 -4.94 14.28 -8.20
CA LEU A 6 -3.98 13.21 -7.86
C LEU A 6 -3.12 13.52 -6.62
N ARG A 7 -2.80 14.80 -6.39
CA ARG A 7 -2.02 15.25 -5.23
C ARG A 7 -2.79 15.12 -3.90
N ASN A 8 -4.10 15.35 -3.90
CA ASN A 8 -4.95 15.18 -2.71
C ASN A 8 -5.19 13.71 -2.32
N PHE A 9 -4.99 12.77 -3.26
CA PHE A 9 -5.09 11.34 -2.98
C PHE A 9 -3.78 10.71 -2.50
N GLY A 10 -2.67 11.46 -2.41
CA GLY A 10 -1.38 10.95 -1.94
C GLY A 10 -0.68 10.03 -2.96
N ILE A 11 -1.12 10.03 -4.22
CA ILE A 11 -0.55 9.20 -5.30
C ILE A 11 0.85 9.69 -5.70
N LEU A 12 1.19 10.94 -5.35
CA LEU A 12 2.51 11.52 -5.55
C LEU A 12 3.11 11.88 -4.19
N ASN A 13 3.60 10.87 -3.48
CA ASN A 13 4.36 11.11 -2.26
C ASN A 13 5.84 11.36 -2.58
N LYS A 14 6.28 12.54 -2.13
CA LYS A 14 7.67 12.99 -2.10
C LYS A 14 8.52 11.96 -1.36
N VAL A 15 9.40 11.28 -2.07
CA VAL A 15 10.47 10.53 -1.43
C VAL A 15 11.73 11.39 -1.45
N HIS A 16 12.13 11.86 -0.27
CA HIS A 16 13.44 12.49 -0.08
C HIS A 16 14.47 11.36 0.01
N ILE A 17 14.84 10.81 -1.15
CA ILE A 17 15.83 9.76 -1.24
C ILE A 17 17.20 10.42 -1.40
N GLU A 18 18.14 10.05 -0.55
CA GLU A 18 19.55 10.42 -0.71
C GLU A 18 20.03 10.09 -2.13
N ARG A 19 20.90 10.94 -2.70
CA ARG A 19 21.32 10.98 -4.12
C ARG A 19 21.88 9.67 -4.75
N ARG A 20 21.80 8.52 -4.09
CA ARG A 20 22.28 7.21 -4.56
C ARG A 20 21.22 6.11 -4.70
N VAL A 21 19.99 6.29 -4.19
CA VAL A 21 18.95 5.25 -4.33
C VAL A 21 17.97 5.68 -5.43
N LYS A 22 17.90 4.87 -6.48
CA LYS A 22 17.07 5.11 -7.68
C LYS A 22 15.70 4.44 -7.63
N MET A 23 15.46 3.61 -6.62
CA MET A 23 14.26 2.77 -6.54
C MET A 23 13.58 2.95 -5.18
N ILE A 24 12.27 2.86 -5.16
CA ILE A 24 11.45 2.77 -3.95
C ILE A 24 10.66 1.48 -3.93
N VAL A 25 10.47 0.93 -2.74
CA VAL A 25 9.57 -0.20 -2.51
C VAL A 25 8.16 0.34 -2.33
N GLN A 26 7.20 -0.19 -3.08
CA GLN A 26 5.78 0.10 -2.90
C GLN A 26 4.98 -1.17 -2.65
N LEU A 27 3.88 -1.03 -1.93
CA LEU A 27 2.88 -2.07 -1.73
C LEU A 27 1.79 -1.95 -2.79
N LYS A 28 1.47 -3.08 -3.43
CA LYS A 28 0.42 -3.22 -4.44
C LYS A 28 -0.99 -3.40 -3.88
N VAL A 29 -1.19 -3.17 -2.58
CA VAL A 29 -2.48 -3.45 -1.89
C VAL A 29 -3.65 -2.73 -2.55
N ALA A 30 -3.46 -1.49 -3.03
CA ALA A 30 -4.50 -0.76 -3.75
C ALA A 30 -4.96 -1.50 -5.02
N GLN A 31 -4.00 -1.94 -5.84
CA GLN A 31 -4.26 -2.66 -7.08
C GLN A 31 -4.90 -4.03 -6.81
N ILE A 32 -4.38 -4.78 -5.83
CA ILE A 32 -4.93 -6.08 -5.45
C ILE A 32 -6.40 -5.95 -5.02
N LEU A 33 -6.74 -4.94 -4.22
CA LEU A 33 -8.12 -4.70 -3.81
C LEU A 33 -9.01 -4.35 -5.01
N LEU A 34 -8.52 -3.53 -5.94
CA LEU A 34 -9.25 -3.17 -7.15
C LEU A 34 -9.53 -4.39 -8.02
N ASP A 35 -8.52 -5.20 -8.31
CA ASP A 35 -8.62 -6.40 -9.15
C ASP A 35 -9.58 -7.43 -8.55
N ARG A 36 -9.58 -7.54 -7.21
CA ARG A 36 -10.48 -8.43 -6.46
C ARG A 36 -11.85 -7.81 -6.16
N LYS A 37 -12.12 -6.59 -6.61
CA LYS A 37 -13.35 -5.83 -6.32
C LYS A 37 -13.65 -5.74 -4.81
N MET A 38 -12.61 -5.63 -4.00
CA MET A 38 -12.67 -5.54 -2.55
C MET A 38 -12.52 -4.09 -2.09
N SER A 39 -13.28 -3.70 -1.07
CA SER A 39 -13.15 -2.40 -0.42
C SER A 39 -12.11 -2.42 0.71
N GLN A 40 -11.55 -1.25 1.04
CA GLN A 40 -10.68 -1.12 2.21
C GLN A 40 -11.40 -1.50 3.52
N LYS A 41 -12.72 -1.27 3.59
CA LYS A 41 -13.55 -1.66 4.75
C LYS A 41 -13.54 -3.18 4.95
N GLN A 42 -13.72 -3.95 3.88
CA GLN A 42 -13.64 -5.42 3.95
C GLN A 42 -12.24 -5.88 4.39
N LEU A 43 -11.17 -5.25 3.90
CA LEU A 43 -9.82 -5.57 4.36
C LEU A 43 -9.64 -5.26 5.86
N CYS A 44 -10.22 -4.18 6.37
CA CYS A 44 -10.22 -3.87 7.80
C CYS A 44 -10.94 -4.96 8.61
N GLU A 45 -12.09 -5.44 8.13
CA GLU A 45 -12.88 -6.49 8.78
C GLU A 45 -12.13 -7.83 8.81
N MET A 46 -11.50 -8.20 7.70
CA MET A 46 -10.74 -9.46 7.57
C MET A 46 -9.46 -9.47 8.41
N THR A 47 -8.79 -8.32 8.53
CA THR A 47 -7.51 -8.22 9.24
C THR A 47 -7.67 -7.77 10.68
N GLY A 48 -8.75 -7.06 11.04
CA GLY A 48 -8.86 -6.34 12.31
C GLY A 48 -7.94 -5.11 12.42
N ILE A 49 -7.27 -4.71 11.33
CA ILE A 49 -6.44 -3.50 11.30
C ILE A 49 -7.33 -2.26 11.24
N ARG A 50 -6.95 -1.21 11.97
CA ARG A 50 -7.71 0.05 12.00
C ARG A 50 -7.81 0.68 10.61
N PRO A 51 -8.95 1.30 10.25
CA PRO A 51 -9.13 1.94 8.94
C PRO A 51 -8.07 2.98 8.59
N ALA A 52 -7.60 3.77 9.56
CA ALA A 52 -6.54 4.74 9.34
C ALA A 52 -5.22 4.08 8.90
N THR A 53 -4.88 2.93 9.49
CA THR A 53 -3.68 2.17 9.15
C THR A 53 -3.81 1.51 7.78
N ILE A 54 -4.97 0.90 7.47
CA ILE A 54 -5.22 0.35 6.12
C ILE A 54 -5.15 1.45 5.06
N ASN A 55 -5.76 2.61 5.30
CA ASN A 55 -5.69 3.74 4.36
C ASN A 55 -4.25 4.24 4.14
N ALA A 56 -3.43 4.31 5.19
CA ALA A 56 -2.01 4.67 5.04
C ALA A 56 -1.22 3.64 4.22
N ILE A 57 -1.46 2.34 4.46
CA ILE A 57 -0.84 1.24 3.71
C ILE A 57 -1.24 1.26 2.24
N VAL A 58 -2.54 1.37 1.96
CA VAL A 58 -3.09 1.38 0.59
C VAL A 58 -2.55 2.57 -0.21
N ARG A 59 -2.28 3.70 0.44
CA ARG A 59 -1.72 4.90 -0.20
C ARG A 59 -0.19 4.94 -0.23
N ASN A 60 0.51 3.93 0.28
CA ASN A 60 1.97 3.97 0.48
C ASN A 60 2.43 5.26 1.19
N ASN A 61 1.64 5.77 2.15
CA ASN A 61 1.93 7.04 2.86
C ASN A 61 2.79 6.83 4.11
N THR A 62 3.59 5.76 4.13
CA THR A 62 4.48 5.41 5.24
C THR A 62 5.73 4.73 4.70
N ASP A 63 6.88 5.18 5.20
CA ASP A 63 8.19 4.59 4.86
C ASP A 63 8.50 3.36 5.73
N LYS A 64 7.57 3.02 6.63
CA LYS A 64 7.66 1.89 7.57
C LYS A 64 6.42 1.03 7.46
N ILE A 65 6.60 -0.27 7.25
CA ILE A 65 5.57 -1.28 7.44
C ILE A 65 5.93 -2.19 8.61
N ASN A 66 4.95 -2.49 9.45
CA ASN A 66 5.11 -3.47 10.52
C ASN A 66 4.89 -4.88 9.95
N TYR A 67 5.83 -5.81 10.19
CA TYR A 67 5.73 -7.20 9.72
C TYR A 67 4.46 -7.90 10.19
N LYS A 68 3.93 -7.59 11.38
CA LYS A 68 2.65 -8.10 11.85
C LYS A 68 1.50 -7.67 10.93
N HIS A 69 1.44 -6.38 10.57
CA HIS A 69 0.41 -5.88 9.65
C HIS A 69 0.57 -6.47 8.25
N LEU A 70 1.82 -6.60 7.77
CA LEU A 70 2.11 -7.22 6.49
C LEU A 70 1.62 -8.68 6.46
N ALA A 71 1.98 -9.48 7.47
CA ALA A 71 1.54 -10.87 7.59
C ALA A 71 0.01 -10.98 7.64
N MET A 72 -0.66 -10.14 8.43
CA MET A 72 -2.13 -10.12 8.52
C MET A 72 -2.78 -9.80 7.16
N ILE A 73 -2.24 -8.85 6.42
CA ILE A 73 -2.74 -8.49 5.08
C ILE A 73 -2.48 -9.61 4.08
N MET A 74 -1.28 -10.18 4.07
CA MET A 74 -0.94 -11.31 3.18
C MET A 74 -1.83 -12.52 3.47
N THR A 75 -2.05 -12.88 4.74
CA THR A 75 -3.00 -13.93 5.13
C THR A 75 -4.42 -13.61 4.68
N ALA A 76 -4.93 -12.40 4.94
CA ALA A 76 -6.30 -12.03 4.56
C ALA A 76 -6.50 -12.01 3.04
N LEU A 77 -5.46 -11.71 2.27
CA LEU A 77 -5.49 -11.72 0.82
C LEU A 77 -4.99 -13.05 0.22
N GLU A 78 -4.73 -14.07 1.04
CA GLU A 78 -4.24 -15.39 0.58
C GLU A 78 -2.98 -15.29 -0.30
N ILE A 79 -2.12 -14.31 -0.01
CA ILE A 79 -0.86 -14.07 -0.72
C ILE A 79 0.27 -14.80 0.01
N ASN A 80 0.98 -15.66 -0.70
CA ASN A 80 2.10 -16.44 -0.16
C ASN A 80 3.46 -16.05 -0.77
N ASP A 81 3.48 -15.20 -1.82
CA ASP A 81 4.70 -14.67 -2.42
C ASP A 81 4.79 -13.13 -2.23
N PHE A 82 5.95 -12.65 -1.77
CA PHE A 82 6.22 -11.23 -1.66
C PHE A 82 6.20 -10.51 -3.01
N ASN A 83 6.51 -11.19 -4.12
CA ASN A 83 6.43 -10.63 -5.46
C ASN A 83 5.00 -10.25 -5.86
N GLU A 84 3.97 -10.80 -5.20
CA GLU A 84 2.57 -10.46 -5.44
C GLU A 84 2.14 -9.19 -4.71
N ILE A 85 2.79 -8.84 -3.59
CA ILE A 85 2.40 -7.69 -2.74
C ILE A 85 3.34 -6.49 -2.83
N PHE A 86 4.61 -6.70 -3.15
CA PHE A 86 5.62 -5.64 -3.30
C PHE A 86 6.00 -5.40 -4.76
N GLU A 87 6.40 -4.17 -5.04
CA GLU A 87 7.05 -3.79 -6.29
C GLU A 87 8.17 -2.78 -6.04
N LEU A 88 9.12 -2.74 -6.97
CA LEU A 88 10.16 -1.72 -7.03
C LEU A 88 9.79 -0.72 -8.13
N VAL A 89 9.82 0.57 -7.79
CA VAL A 89 9.45 1.67 -8.68
C VAL A 89 10.61 2.65 -8.77
N GLU A 90 10.93 3.14 -9.97
CA GLU A 90 11.92 4.20 -10.20
C GLU A 90 11.42 5.58 -9.80
#